data_AF-A0A1E3LKX3-F1
#
_entry.id   AF-A0A1E3LKX3-F1
#
_cell.length_a   1.000
_cell.length_b   1.000
_cell.length_c   1.000
_cell.angle_alpha   90.00
_cell.angle_beta   90.00
_cell.angle_gamma   90.00
#
_symmetry.space_group_name_H-M   'P 1'
#
loop_
_entity.id
_entity.type
_entity.pdbx_description
1 polymer ?
#
loop_
_entity_poly.entity_id
_entity_poly.type
_entity_poly.pdbx_seq_one_letter_code
_entity_poly.pdbx_strand_id
1 'polypeptide(L)'
;MPPNPDTLTRPAPPSDAAASADAQAETPAAKPTAHASATAVASDSNPIGAPAPKSGDDVKAAGVGSAGGNIGETGKTGGAGGGAGGGGGGDGGGEPPHQPAFGSSAPRPGSPASMGGQPSYLQAGDSPWSVLRRIMSARFRAWYDRAGQRITQRTLKIGISARIFHPEPGSKGLRSKTLQYLEESIAHWVMSRDVLVFMIPTVDTQGLLHPSHIRLHDYAKHLDGLVLQGGADVSPLTYSEVATRHEWQGDRMRDMYELELLHEFVEQGKPILGVCRGCQLINVAFGGTLHQDIATDLPQAIPHVTETYEHNRHTLTFPEGSSLAQMLAPVDVPIVNSIHHQSVKTLGRDLSVEAVCAEDGVVEAIRYRKAPFVMGLQWHPEFHRAGGPEFLDCTPVLDNFLRAARETRF
;
A
#
# COMPACT_ATOMS: atom_id res chain seq x y z
N MET A 1 -54.31 -12.22 18.08
CA MET A 1 -54.25 -13.50 17.32
C MET A 1 -54.68 -13.21 15.88
N PRO A 2 -54.00 -13.80 14.88
CA PRO A 2 -53.72 -13.18 13.57
C PRO A 2 -54.78 -13.54 12.50
N PRO A 3 -54.72 -13.00 11.26
CA PRO A 3 -53.88 -13.64 10.24
C PRO A 3 -53.16 -12.72 9.22
N ASN A 4 -52.13 -13.35 8.66
CA ASN A 4 -51.35 -13.17 7.43
C ASN A 4 -52.25 -13.33 6.15
N PRO A 5 -51.73 -13.39 4.91
CA PRO A 5 -51.06 -12.40 4.05
C PRO A 5 -51.77 -12.18 2.67
N ASP A 6 -51.24 -11.24 1.90
CA ASP A 6 -51.12 -11.23 0.43
C ASP A 6 -52.34 -11.42 -0.47
N THR A 7 -52.79 -10.31 -1.08
CA THR A 7 -53.04 -10.21 -2.53
C THR A 7 -53.30 -8.75 -2.91
N LEU A 8 -52.24 -7.99 -3.27
CA LEU A 8 -52.41 -6.73 -4.00
C LEU A 8 -51.43 -6.65 -5.16
N THR A 9 -52.02 -6.85 -6.34
CA THR A 9 -51.54 -6.58 -7.69
C THR A 9 -51.04 -5.15 -7.86
N ARG A 10 -49.89 -4.98 -8.53
CA ARG A 10 -49.37 -3.69 -9.04
C ARG A 10 -50.05 -3.31 -10.38
N PRO A 11 -49.87 -2.08 -10.91
CA PRO A 11 -50.96 -1.15 -11.22
C PRO A 11 -51.28 -1.01 -12.71
N ALA A 12 -52.49 -0.52 -13.00
CA ALA A 12 -52.91 -0.10 -14.34
C ALA A 12 -52.33 1.28 -14.71
N PRO A 13 -52.00 1.53 -15.99
CA PRO A 13 -51.62 2.85 -16.50
C PRO A 13 -52.85 3.73 -16.78
N PRO A 14 -52.72 5.08 -16.75
CA PRO A 14 -53.84 5.99 -16.94
C PRO A 14 -54.23 6.17 -18.41
N SER A 15 -55.52 6.43 -18.60
CA SER A 15 -56.21 6.72 -19.87
C SER A 15 -56.01 8.15 -20.35
N ASP A 16 -55.79 8.30 -21.65
CA ASP A 16 -55.89 9.54 -22.43
C ASP A 16 -57.32 10.10 -22.49
N ALA A 17 -57.44 11.44 -22.46
CA ALA A 17 -58.32 12.21 -23.35
C ALA A 17 -58.04 13.73 -23.27
N ALA A 18 -57.49 14.27 -24.37
CA ALA A 18 -57.87 15.47 -25.14
C ALA A 18 -57.97 16.86 -24.44
N ALA A 19 -57.77 18.02 -25.08
CA ALA A 19 -57.15 18.49 -26.32
C ALA A 19 -57.36 20.02 -26.36
N SER A 20 -56.38 20.80 -26.85
CA SER A 20 -56.47 22.07 -27.62
C SER A 20 -55.05 22.66 -27.68
N ALA A 21 -54.31 22.70 -28.79
CA ALA A 21 -54.50 23.24 -30.14
C ALA A 21 -54.38 24.78 -30.22
N ASP A 22 -53.19 25.26 -30.58
CA ASP A 22 -52.87 26.16 -31.72
C ASP A 22 -51.34 26.45 -31.72
N ALA A 23 -50.53 25.99 -32.69
CA ALA A 23 -50.27 26.53 -34.06
C ALA A 23 -49.33 27.76 -34.01
N GLN A 24 -48.14 27.87 -34.66
CA GLN A 24 -47.65 27.47 -35.99
C GLN A 24 -46.11 27.64 -36.12
N ALA A 25 -45.49 26.73 -36.94
CA ALA A 25 -44.49 26.90 -38.03
C ALA A 25 -43.17 27.71 -37.80
N GLU A 26 -41.97 27.41 -38.34
CA GLU A 26 -41.56 26.83 -39.64
C GLU A 26 -40.16 26.16 -39.56
N THR A 27 -39.91 25.15 -40.42
CA THR A 27 -38.57 24.72 -40.89
C THR A 27 -38.36 25.30 -42.30
N PRO A 28 -37.13 25.44 -42.84
CA PRO A 28 -36.58 24.32 -43.62
C PRO A 28 -35.05 24.14 -43.60
N ALA A 29 -34.66 23.00 -44.15
CA ALA A 29 -33.33 22.42 -44.27
C ALA A 29 -32.38 23.11 -45.27
N ALA A 30 -31.07 22.88 -45.11
CA ALA A 30 -30.11 22.80 -46.21
C ALA A 30 -28.89 21.93 -45.84
N LYS A 31 -28.63 20.88 -46.64
CA LYS A 31 -27.30 20.24 -46.80
C LYS A 31 -26.44 21.10 -47.73
N PRO A 32 -25.11 20.94 -47.68
CA PRO A 32 -24.45 20.44 -48.89
C PRO A 32 -23.40 19.35 -48.63
N THR A 33 -22.86 18.90 -49.75
CA THR A 33 -22.22 17.65 -50.13
C THR A 33 -20.76 17.44 -49.70
N ALA A 34 -20.37 16.17 -49.82
CA ALA A 34 -19.06 15.56 -49.61
C ALA A 34 -17.87 16.21 -50.34
N HIS A 35 -16.69 16.09 -49.71
CA HIS A 35 -15.44 15.77 -50.41
C HIS A 35 -14.59 14.83 -49.53
N ALA A 36 -14.11 13.77 -50.17
CA ALA A 36 -13.21 12.78 -49.63
C ALA A 36 -11.75 13.25 -49.69
N SER A 37 -10.95 12.86 -48.70
CA SER A 37 -9.53 12.55 -48.89
C SER A 37 -9.04 11.67 -47.75
N ALA A 38 -8.82 10.41 -48.09
CA ALA A 38 -8.08 9.44 -47.30
C ALA A 38 -6.59 9.80 -47.29
N THR A 39 -5.94 9.70 -46.13
CA THR A 39 -4.50 9.41 -46.08
C THR A 39 -4.11 8.76 -44.76
N ALA A 40 -3.64 7.51 -44.91
CA ALA A 40 -2.54 6.87 -44.18
C ALA A 40 -2.62 6.78 -42.64
N VAL A 41 -3.15 5.65 -42.21
CA VAL A 41 -2.81 4.93 -40.98
C VAL A 41 -1.31 4.59 -41.01
N ALA A 42 -0.55 5.11 -40.06
CA ALA A 42 0.82 4.68 -39.80
C ALA A 42 0.82 3.70 -38.61
N SER A 43 1.22 2.48 -38.93
CA SER A 43 1.43 1.33 -38.08
C SER A 43 2.66 1.52 -37.19
N ASP A 44 2.51 1.33 -35.88
CA ASP A 44 3.62 0.94 -35.00
C ASP A 44 3.24 -0.38 -34.31
N SER A 45 3.54 -1.46 -35.01
CA SER A 45 3.59 -2.82 -34.50
C SER A 45 4.97 -3.07 -33.92
N ASN A 46 5.05 -3.42 -32.64
CA ASN A 46 6.21 -4.10 -32.06
C ASN A 46 5.75 -5.34 -31.28
N PRO A 47 6.54 -6.44 -31.27
CA PRO A 47 5.99 -7.76 -31.50
C PRO A 47 6.19 -8.70 -30.29
N ILE A 48 5.19 -9.52 -29.98
CA ILE A 48 5.39 -10.79 -29.28
C ILE A 48 4.54 -11.83 -29.98
N GLY A 49 5.19 -12.66 -30.81
CA GLY A 49 4.56 -13.71 -31.60
C GLY A 49 4.51 -15.07 -30.89
N ALA A 50 3.47 -15.85 -31.20
CA ALA A 50 3.40 -17.31 -31.15
C ALA A 50 2.01 -17.79 -31.69
N PRO A 51 1.78 -19.06 -32.11
CA PRO A 51 2.71 -20.14 -32.52
C PRO A 51 2.29 -21.00 -33.76
N ALA A 52 3.15 -22.01 -34.08
CA ALA A 52 2.90 -23.38 -34.63
C ALA A 52 3.33 -23.71 -36.09
N PRO A 53 3.51 -25.00 -36.49
CA PRO A 53 4.21 -26.15 -35.87
C PRO A 53 5.16 -26.93 -36.83
N LYS A 54 6.00 -27.85 -36.30
CA LYS A 54 6.52 -29.16 -36.87
C LYS A 54 7.83 -29.56 -36.14
N SER A 55 7.81 -30.58 -35.26
CA SER A 55 8.07 -32.03 -35.47
C SER A 55 9.56 -32.42 -35.51
N GLY A 56 10.00 -33.26 -34.57
CA GLY A 56 11.23 -34.06 -34.67
C GLY A 56 12.06 -34.15 -33.38
N ASP A 57 11.69 -35.09 -32.50
CA ASP A 57 12.48 -35.92 -31.57
C ASP A 57 13.90 -35.47 -31.12
N ASP A 58 14.14 -35.36 -29.80
CA ASP A 58 14.67 -36.48 -28.99
C ASP A 58 14.89 -36.16 -27.50
N VAL A 59 14.94 -37.24 -26.73
CA VAL A 59 14.73 -37.42 -25.28
C VAL A 59 15.92 -37.04 -24.39
N LYS A 60 15.67 -36.39 -23.23
CA LYS A 60 16.16 -36.87 -21.90
C LYS A 60 15.61 -36.08 -20.71
N ALA A 61 14.91 -36.81 -19.84
CA ALA A 61 14.48 -36.41 -18.51
C ALA A 61 15.57 -36.71 -17.46
N ALA A 62 15.73 -35.81 -16.50
CA ALA A 62 16.27 -36.04 -15.17
C ALA A 62 15.69 -34.92 -14.28
N GLY A 63 15.10 -35.12 -13.11
CA GLY A 63 15.21 -36.22 -12.17
C GLY A 63 15.37 -35.56 -10.79
N VAL A 64 14.27 -35.45 -10.06
CA VAL A 64 14.20 -34.95 -8.68
C VAL A 64 14.99 -35.89 -7.76
N GLY A 65 15.88 -35.36 -6.94
CA GLY A 65 16.64 -36.11 -5.94
C GLY A 65 16.54 -35.47 -4.57
N SER A 66 15.78 -36.11 -3.68
CA SER A 66 15.70 -35.87 -2.24
C SER A 66 16.59 -36.87 -1.51
N ALA A 67 17.42 -36.42 -0.57
CA ALA A 67 18.02 -37.16 0.55
C ALA A 67 18.91 -36.16 1.33
N GLY A 68 18.96 -36.08 2.66
CA GLY A 68 18.66 -37.07 3.68
C GLY A 68 19.94 -37.68 4.25
N GLY A 69 20.43 -37.16 5.39
CA GLY A 69 21.00 -37.99 6.47
C GLY A 69 22.53 -38.06 6.69
N ASN A 70 22.89 -37.81 7.97
CA ASN A 70 24.01 -38.32 8.80
C ASN A 70 25.42 -37.72 8.59
N ILE A 71 26.04 -37.04 9.56
CA ILE A 71 26.52 -37.45 10.91
C ILE A 71 27.57 -38.57 10.84
N GLY A 72 28.81 -38.24 11.22
CA GLY A 72 29.90 -39.18 11.48
C GLY A 72 31.17 -38.47 11.93
N GLU A 73 31.46 -38.57 13.22
CA GLU A 73 32.67 -38.13 13.93
C GLU A 73 33.97 -38.72 13.38
N THR A 74 35.07 -37.99 13.62
CA THR A 74 36.40 -38.41 14.16
C THR A 74 37.39 -37.29 13.78
N GLY A 75 38.29 -36.75 14.60
CA GLY A 75 38.79 -37.08 15.92
C GLY A 75 40.31 -36.87 15.91
N LYS A 76 40.80 -35.86 16.66
CA LYS A 76 42.19 -35.68 17.16
C LYS A 76 43.27 -35.36 16.08
N THR A 77 44.37 -34.63 16.33
CA THR A 77 45.20 -34.30 17.51
C THR A 77 46.07 -33.04 17.23
N GLY A 78 46.40 -32.28 18.29
CA GLY A 78 47.69 -31.59 18.56
C GLY A 78 48.17 -30.49 17.58
N GLY A 79 48.90 -29.46 17.98
CA GLY A 79 49.51 -29.05 19.23
C GLY A 79 50.33 -27.77 18.99
N ALA A 80 50.45 -27.00 20.07
CA ALA A 80 51.22 -25.78 20.37
C ALA A 80 52.33 -25.20 19.44
N GLY A 81 52.46 -23.86 19.54
CA GLY A 81 53.68 -23.05 19.38
C GLY A 81 53.77 -22.34 18.03
N GLY A 82 53.89 -21.01 17.88
CA GLY A 82 54.43 -19.96 18.74
C GLY A 82 55.72 -19.41 18.10
N GLY A 83 55.71 -18.14 17.63
CA GLY A 83 56.95 -17.37 17.42
C GLY A 83 57.13 -16.60 16.09
N ALA A 84 56.82 -15.29 16.14
CA ALA A 84 57.61 -14.11 15.77
C ALA A 84 58.38 -13.93 14.42
N GLY A 85 58.32 -12.67 13.93
CA GLY A 85 59.32 -11.96 13.10
C GLY A 85 58.89 -11.75 11.64
N GLY A 86 59.01 -10.60 10.96
CA GLY A 86 59.61 -9.29 11.22
C GLY A 86 60.05 -8.65 9.88
N GLY A 87 59.94 -7.32 9.74
CA GLY A 87 60.58 -6.46 8.70
C GLY A 87 59.88 -6.37 7.34
N GLY A 88 59.88 -5.27 6.57
CA GLY A 88 60.53 -3.95 6.67
C GLY A 88 60.64 -3.31 5.25
N GLY A 89 60.74 -1.97 5.18
CA GLY A 89 61.18 -1.18 3.99
C GLY A 89 60.06 -0.72 3.04
N GLY A 90 60.06 0.48 2.45
CA GLY A 90 61.08 1.51 2.32
C GLY A 90 60.53 2.79 1.66
N ASP A 91 61.41 3.78 1.56
CA ASP A 91 61.23 5.24 1.51
C ASP A 91 61.26 5.82 0.07
N GLY A 92 60.85 7.08 -0.12
CA GLY A 92 61.10 7.84 -1.37
C GLY A 92 60.25 9.11 -1.57
N GLY A 93 60.85 10.29 -1.33
CA GLY A 93 60.19 11.61 -1.36
C GLY A 93 60.41 12.49 -2.61
N GLY A 94 59.67 13.62 -2.65
CA GLY A 94 59.82 14.76 -3.58
C GLY A 94 58.61 15.74 -3.52
N GLU A 95 58.84 17.02 -3.24
CA GLU A 95 57.88 18.09 -2.83
C GLU A 95 57.83 19.27 -3.86
N PRO A 96 57.04 20.37 -3.70
CA PRO A 96 55.61 20.65 -4.01
C PRO A 96 55.41 21.73 -5.13
N PRO A 97 54.20 22.35 -5.35
CA PRO A 97 53.93 23.62 -4.65
C PRO A 97 52.45 24.00 -4.34
N HIS A 98 52.33 24.97 -3.40
CA HIS A 98 51.22 25.90 -3.07
C HIS A 98 50.02 25.42 -2.21
N GLN A 99 50.16 25.56 -0.89
CA GLN A 99 49.05 25.70 0.07
C GLN A 99 48.92 27.15 0.59
N PRO A 100 47.70 27.66 0.86
CA PRO A 100 47.50 28.92 1.56
C PRO A 100 47.82 28.78 3.07
N ALA A 101 48.45 29.82 3.62
CA ALA A 101 48.86 29.88 5.01
C ALA A 101 47.67 30.07 5.97
N PHE A 102 47.54 29.19 6.96
CA PHE A 102 46.65 29.37 8.10
C PHE A 102 47.44 29.86 9.31
N GLY A 103 46.99 30.99 9.87
CA GLY A 103 47.53 31.56 11.11
C GLY A 103 47.44 30.59 12.29
N SER A 104 48.46 30.65 13.14
CA SER A 104 48.59 29.84 14.35
C SER A 104 47.63 30.31 15.45
N SER A 105 46.36 29.88 15.44
CA SER A 105 45.51 29.94 16.66
C SER A 105 44.19 29.14 16.65
N ALA A 106 43.93 28.22 15.71
CA ALA A 106 42.74 27.36 15.77
C ALA A 106 43.11 25.91 16.15
N PRO A 107 42.60 25.35 17.26
CA PRO A 107 42.83 23.94 17.61
C PRO A 107 42.20 22.99 16.59
N ARG A 108 42.92 21.92 16.23
CA ARG A 108 42.42 20.86 15.34
C ARG A 108 41.26 20.08 16.00
N PRO A 109 40.22 19.68 15.24
CA PRO A 109 39.15 18.80 15.74
C PRO A 109 39.77 17.51 16.32
N GLY A 110 39.44 17.18 17.57
CA GLY A 110 39.95 15.98 18.26
C GLY A 110 41.19 16.20 19.16
N SER A 111 41.65 17.44 19.35
CA SER A 111 42.68 17.74 20.37
C SER A 111 42.09 17.64 21.79
N PRO A 112 42.88 17.30 22.85
CA PRO A 112 42.39 17.19 24.23
C PRO A 112 41.69 18.44 24.78
N ALA A 113 41.96 19.61 24.19
CA ALA A 113 41.29 20.87 24.51
C ALA A 113 39.84 20.99 23.97
N SER A 114 39.36 20.04 23.16
CA SER A 114 37.98 19.99 22.63
C SER A 114 37.06 19.01 23.38
N MET A 115 37.58 18.32 24.39
CA MET A 115 36.85 17.32 25.22
C MET A 115 36.51 17.89 26.61
N GLY A 116 36.04 19.14 26.67
CA GLY A 116 35.79 19.86 27.93
C GLY A 116 34.33 20.04 28.33
N GLY A 117 33.38 19.43 27.61
CA GLY A 117 31.96 19.51 27.95
C GLY A 117 31.48 18.26 28.68
N GLN A 118 30.87 18.42 29.86
CA GLN A 118 30.14 17.32 30.48
C GLN A 118 29.06 16.82 29.49
N PRO A 119 28.97 15.50 29.25
CA PRO A 119 27.86 14.93 28.49
C PRO A 119 26.52 15.41 29.03
N SER A 120 25.56 15.73 28.16
CA SER A 120 24.25 16.30 28.52
C SER A 120 23.44 15.47 29.54
N TYR A 121 23.82 14.21 29.80
CA TYR A 121 23.19 13.34 30.79
C TYR A 121 23.82 13.42 32.19
N LEU A 122 24.95 14.13 32.35
CA LEU A 122 25.60 14.38 33.64
C LEU A 122 25.19 15.75 34.14
N GLN A 123 24.62 15.81 35.34
CA GLN A 123 24.29 17.06 36.02
C GLN A 123 25.43 17.45 36.95
N ALA A 124 25.58 18.76 37.21
CA ALA A 124 26.60 19.25 38.16
C ALA A 124 26.36 18.64 39.55
N GLY A 125 27.31 17.86 40.06
CA GLY A 125 27.21 17.14 41.33
C GLY A 125 26.85 15.65 41.23
N ASP A 126 26.73 15.09 40.02
CA ASP A 126 26.45 13.65 39.85
C ASP A 126 27.63 12.79 40.35
N SER A 127 27.32 11.84 41.22
CA SER A 127 28.26 10.79 41.61
C SER A 127 28.17 9.61 40.63
N PRO A 128 29.23 8.80 40.45
CA PRO A 128 29.16 7.58 39.64
C PRO A 128 28.00 6.66 40.04
N TRP A 129 27.63 6.69 41.31
CA TRP A 129 26.50 5.95 41.88
C TRP A 129 25.13 6.54 41.52
N SER A 130 24.96 7.86 41.42
CA SER A 130 23.69 8.48 41.04
C SER A 130 23.38 8.24 39.56
N VAL A 131 24.40 8.30 38.70
CA VAL A 131 24.28 8.01 37.26
C VAL A 131 23.94 6.54 37.03
N LEU A 132 24.64 5.62 37.69
CA LEU A 132 24.36 4.19 37.61
C LEU A 132 22.95 3.87 38.09
N ARG A 133 22.52 4.45 39.22
CA ARG A 133 21.16 4.29 39.74
C ARG A 133 20.11 4.82 38.77
N ARG A 134 20.34 5.98 38.13
CA ARG A 134 19.41 6.57 37.15
C ARG A 134 19.30 5.68 35.91
N ILE A 135 20.41 5.19 35.36
CA ILE A 135 20.42 4.25 34.25
C ILE A 135 19.69 2.95 34.60
N MET A 136 19.99 2.36 35.76
CA MET A 136 19.34 1.13 36.21
C MET A 136 17.86 1.34 36.47
N SER A 137 17.45 2.47 37.03
CA SER A 137 16.04 2.81 37.25
C SER A 137 15.28 3.06 35.94
N ALA A 138 15.90 3.71 34.96
CA ALA A 138 15.31 3.91 33.63
C ALA A 138 15.17 2.59 32.87
N ARG A 139 16.18 1.71 32.96
CA ARG A 139 16.12 0.36 32.39
C ARG A 139 15.09 -0.52 33.09
N PHE A 140 14.99 -0.43 34.41
CA PHE A 140 13.98 -1.17 35.18
C PHE A 140 12.57 -0.67 34.88
N ARG A 141 12.37 0.65 34.77
CA ARG A 141 11.08 1.25 34.38
C ARG A 141 10.69 0.89 32.96
N ALA A 142 11.61 1.00 32.00
CA ALA A 142 11.38 0.55 30.62
C ALA A 142 11.10 -0.97 30.54
N TRP A 143 11.75 -1.78 31.38
CA TRP A 143 11.48 -3.21 31.48
C TRP A 143 10.11 -3.48 32.12
N TYR A 144 9.73 -2.75 33.17
CA TYR A 144 8.45 -2.89 33.86
C TYR A 144 7.28 -2.40 32.98
N ASP A 145 7.47 -1.29 32.27
CA ASP A 145 6.51 -0.79 31.27
C ASP A 145 6.35 -1.82 30.14
N ARG A 146 7.46 -2.37 29.63
CA ARG A 146 7.46 -3.41 28.57
C ARG A 146 6.90 -4.75 29.06
N ALA A 147 7.09 -5.12 30.33
CA ALA A 147 6.53 -6.32 30.94
C ALA A 147 5.04 -6.15 31.27
N GLY A 148 4.64 -5.00 31.81
CA GLY A 148 3.26 -4.64 32.10
C GLY A 148 2.40 -4.54 30.84
N GLN A 149 2.93 -3.98 29.76
CA GLN A 149 2.29 -3.95 28.43
C GLN A 149 2.11 -5.37 27.85
N ARG A 150 3.12 -6.25 27.99
CA ARG A 150 3.04 -7.65 27.51
C ARG A 150 2.11 -8.55 28.32
N ILE A 151 1.95 -8.29 29.62
CA ILE A 151 1.09 -9.08 30.50
C ILE A 151 -0.40 -8.71 30.34
N THR A 152 -0.71 -7.52 29.81
CA THR A 152 -2.08 -6.99 29.74
C THR A 152 -2.68 -6.86 28.34
N GLN A 153 -1.89 -6.86 27.26
CA GLN A 153 -2.41 -6.71 25.90
C GLN A 153 -2.29 -8.00 25.08
N ARG A 154 -3.43 -8.66 24.83
CA ARG A 154 -3.53 -9.73 23.83
C ARG A 154 -3.07 -9.21 22.47
N THR A 155 -2.24 -9.96 21.76
CA THR A 155 -1.79 -9.62 20.40
C THR A 155 -2.96 -9.32 19.48
N LEU A 156 -2.85 -8.25 18.68
CA LEU A 156 -3.87 -7.89 17.68
C LEU A 156 -3.80 -8.85 16.49
N LYS A 157 -4.96 -9.13 15.91
CA LYS A 157 -5.12 -9.94 14.70
C LYS A 157 -5.57 -9.04 13.55
N ILE A 158 -4.67 -8.71 12.65
CA ILE A 158 -4.95 -7.82 11.53
C ILE A 158 -5.18 -8.65 10.27
N GLY A 159 -6.31 -8.44 9.62
CA GLY A 159 -6.62 -9.03 8.33
C GLY A 159 -6.01 -8.23 7.19
N ILE A 160 -5.44 -8.90 6.19
CA ILE A 160 -5.08 -8.29 4.92
C ILE A 160 -5.84 -9.00 3.80
N SER A 161 -6.57 -8.25 2.98
CA SER A 161 -7.31 -8.83 1.85
C SER A 161 -6.35 -9.49 0.86
N ALA A 162 -6.68 -10.67 0.33
CA ALA A 162 -5.86 -11.33 -0.67
C ALA A 162 -5.93 -10.61 -2.04
N ARG A 163 -4.81 -10.62 -2.76
CA ARG A 163 -4.78 -10.38 -4.21
C ARG A 163 -5.17 -11.64 -4.96
N ILE A 164 -5.76 -11.47 -6.14
CA ILE A 164 -6.11 -12.57 -7.03
C ILE A 164 -5.17 -12.53 -8.24
N PHE A 165 -4.58 -13.67 -8.55
CA PHE A 165 -3.93 -13.92 -9.84
C PHE A 165 -4.90 -14.77 -10.66
N HIS A 166 -5.37 -14.23 -11.77
CA HIS A 166 -6.26 -14.93 -12.69
C HIS A 166 -5.47 -15.83 -13.64
N PRO A 167 -5.98 -17.03 -13.97
CA PRO A 167 -5.27 -17.98 -14.81
C PRO A 167 -5.05 -17.44 -16.22
N GLU A 168 -3.84 -17.60 -16.72
CA GLU A 168 -3.49 -17.21 -18.09
C GLU A 168 -3.89 -18.31 -19.09
N PRO A 169 -4.68 -17.99 -20.13
CA PRO A 169 -5.08 -18.96 -21.14
C PRO A 169 -3.88 -19.66 -21.79
N GLY A 170 -3.93 -20.99 -21.86
CA GLY A 170 -2.88 -21.81 -22.48
C GLY A 170 -1.61 -22.02 -21.65
N SER A 171 -1.51 -21.42 -20.46
CA SER A 171 -0.41 -21.67 -19.54
C SER A 171 -0.53 -23.03 -18.83
N LYS A 172 0.57 -23.49 -18.22
CA LYS A 172 0.61 -24.73 -17.40
C LYS A 172 1.09 -24.40 -15.98
N GLY A 173 0.77 -25.26 -15.02
CA GLY A 173 1.29 -25.16 -13.66
C GLY A 173 0.54 -24.13 -12.82
N LEU A 174 1.28 -23.24 -12.13
CA LEU A 174 0.69 -22.21 -11.27
C LEU A 174 -0.05 -21.13 -12.07
N ARG A 175 0.47 -20.77 -13.24
CA ARG A 175 -0.13 -19.73 -14.10
C ARG A 175 -1.48 -20.13 -14.68
N SER A 176 -1.82 -21.43 -14.68
CA SER A 176 -3.09 -21.94 -15.16
C SER A 176 -4.15 -22.06 -14.07
N LYS A 177 -3.89 -21.56 -12.86
CA LYS A 177 -4.77 -21.63 -11.71
C LYS A 177 -5.10 -20.23 -11.21
N THR A 178 -6.26 -20.09 -10.60
CA THR A 178 -6.55 -18.92 -9.76
C THR A 178 -5.72 -19.03 -8.49
N LEU A 179 -4.81 -18.09 -8.27
CA LEU A 179 -4.00 -18.03 -7.05
C LEU A 179 -4.46 -16.85 -6.20
N GLN A 180 -4.44 -17.05 -4.89
CA GLN A 180 -4.61 -15.97 -3.93
C GLN A 180 -3.29 -15.76 -3.23
N TYR A 181 -2.83 -14.51 -3.16
CA TYR A 181 -1.53 -14.18 -2.62
C TYR A 181 -1.55 -12.89 -1.81
N LEU A 182 -0.55 -12.78 -0.95
CA LEU A 182 -0.29 -11.61 -0.10
C LEU A 182 1.11 -11.09 -0.45
N GLU A 183 1.23 -9.79 -0.65
CA GLU A 183 2.53 -9.19 -0.89
C GLU A 183 3.36 -9.15 0.40
N GLU A 184 4.66 -9.46 0.30
CA GLU A 184 5.55 -9.52 1.46
C GLU A 184 5.72 -8.15 2.12
N SER A 185 5.86 -7.10 1.32
CA SER A 185 6.08 -5.71 1.76
C SER A 185 5.00 -5.24 2.73
N ILE A 186 3.72 -5.33 2.34
CA ILE A 186 2.59 -4.90 3.16
C ILE A 186 2.44 -5.76 4.43
N ALA A 187 2.68 -7.06 4.32
CA ALA A 187 2.64 -7.96 5.47
C ALA A 187 3.72 -7.59 6.49
N HIS A 188 4.97 -7.41 6.05
CA HIS A 188 6.09 -7.00 6.90
C HIS A 188 5.91 -5.61 7.49
N TRP A 189 5.37 -4.67 6.73
CA TRP A 189 5.06 -3.33 7.22
C TRP A 189 4.07 -3.37 8.38
N VAL A 190 2.96 -4.10 8.24
CA VAL A 190 1.97 -4.27 9.32
C VAL A 190 2.57 -5.03 10.51
N MET A 191 3.32 -6.11 10.25
CA MET A 191 3.97 -6.94 11.28
C MET A 191 5.07 -6.19 12.06
N SER A 192 5.56 -5.06 11.56
CA SER A 192 6.56 -4.23 12.26
C SER A 192 6.10 -3.72 13.63
N ARG A 193 4.82 -3.88 13.97
CA ARG A 193 4.18 -3.42 15.22
C ARG A 193 3.69 -4.54 16.13
N ASP A 194 4.36 -5.69 16.09
CA ASP A 194 4.11 -6.83 16.99
C ASP A 194 2.66 -7.33 16.94
N VAL A 195 2.08 -7.39 15.72
CA VAL A 195 0.72 -7.90 15.46
C VAL A 195 0.77 -9.22 14.69
N LEU A 196 -0.30 -10.01 14.80
CA LEU A 196 -0.50 -11.19 13.96
C LEU A 196 -1.24 -10.78 12.69
N VAL A 197 -0.64 -11.05 11.53
CA VAL A 197 -1.25 -10.82 10.23
C VAL A 197 -1.92 -12.10 9.73
N PHE A 198 -3.14 -11.97 9.20
CA PHE A 198 -3.90 -13.03 8.58
C PHE A 198 -4.27 -12.61 7.15
N MET A 199 -3.90 -13.41 6.16
CA MET A 199 -4.47 -13.26 4.82
C MET A 199 -5.93 -13.68 4.87
N ILE A 200 -6.83 -12.80 4.42
CA ILE A 200 -8.25 -13.10 4.25
C ILE A 200 -8.44 -13.58 2.80
N PRO A 201 -8.73 -14.87 2.58
CA PRO A 201 -8.95 -15.37 1.24
C PRO A 201 -10.31 -14.92 0.70
N THR A 202 -10.42 -14.78 -0.61
CA THR A 202 -11.69 -14.62 -1.29
C THR A 202 -12.51 -15.90 -1.07
N VAL A 203 -13.73 -15.74 -0.56
CA VAL A 203 -14.66 -16.84 -0.36
C VAL A 203 -15.43 -17.06 -1.67
N ASP A 204 -14.92 -17.95 -2.53
CA ASP A 204 -15.65 -18.36 -3.72
C ASP A 204 -16.79 -19.31 -3.33
N THR A 205 -18.03 -18.90 -3.59
CA THR A 205 -19.23 -19.72 -3.36
C THR A 205 -19.58 -20.61 -4.55
N GLN A 206 -18.91 -20.45 -5.69
CA GLN A 206 -19.13 -21.21 -6.92
C GLN A 206 -18.03 -22.25 -7.22
N GLY A 207 -17.05 -22.39 -6.33
CA GLY A 207 -15.98 -23.37 -6.47
C GLY A 207 -16.46 -24.83 -6.45
N LEU A 208 -15.63 -25.73 -6.95
CA LEU A 208 -15.88 -27.19 -7.00
C LEU A 208 -15.98 -27.86 -5.62
N LEU A 209 -15.62 -27.14 -4.54
CA LEU A 209 -15.58 -27.65 -3.17
C LEU A 209 -16.82 -27.20 -2.40
N HIS A 210 -17.17 -27.96 -1.37
CA HIS A 210 -18.34 -27.67 -0.53
C HIS A 210 -18.29 -26.23 0.00
N PRO A 211 -19.37 -25.43 -0.17
CA PRO A 211 -19.41 -24.07 0.32
C PRO A 211 -19.19 -24.05 1.84
N SER A 212 -18.16 -23.33 2.28
CA SER A 212 -17.98 -23.09 3.72
C SER A 212 -19.18 -22.34 4.28
N HIS A 213 -19.55 -22.62 5.53
CA HIS A 213 -20.55 -21.79 6.25
C HIS A 213 -19.94 -20.47 6.76
N ILE A 214 -18.61 -20.34 6.70
CA ILE A 214 -17.90 -19.10 7.04
C ILE A 214 -18.28 -18.01 6.03
N ARG A 215 -18.59 -16.83 6.54
CA ARG A 215 -18.91 -15.61 5.78
C ARG A 215 -17.87 -14.54 6.04
N LEU A 216 -17.87 -13.47 5.24
CA LEU A 216 -16.97 -12.33 5.49
C LEU A 216 -17.23 -11.67 6.84
N HIS A 217 -18.48 -11.71 7.31
CA HIS A 217 -18.88 -11.34 8.66
C HIS A 217 -18.06 -12.03 9.76
N ASP A 218 -17.75 -13.33 9.60
CA ASP A 218 -16.99 -14.10 10.60
C ASP A 218 -15.53 -13.66 10.66
N TYR A 219 -14.93 -13.30 9.52
CA TYR A 219 -13.60 -12.71 9.48
C TYR A 219 -13.59 -11.38 10.21
N ALA A 220 -14.55 -10.51 9.88
CA ALA A 220 -14.72 -9.24 10.58
C ALA A 220 -14.89 -9.48 12.09
N LYS A 221 -15.66 -10.48 12.54
CA LYS A 221 -15.83 -10.83 13.95
C LYS A 221 -14.53 -11.25 14.65
N HIS A 222 -13.67 -12.01 13.98
CA HIS A 222 -12.48 -12.60 14.60
C HIS A 222 -11.18 -11.80 14.46
N LEU A 223 -11.17 -10.79 13.59
CA LEU A 223 -10.04 -9.91 13.35
C LEU A 223 -10.26 -8.54 14.00
N ASP A 224 -9.19 -7.88 14.41
CA ASP A 224 -9.22 -6.62 15.15
C ASP A 224 -9.15 -5.39 14.20
N GLY A 225 -8.80 -5.59 12.93
CA GLY A 225 -8.76 -4.54 11.90
C GLY A 225 -8.48 -5.09 10.51
N LEU A 226 -8.71 -4.29 9.47
CA LEU A 226 -8.56 -4.66 8.06
C LEU A 226 -7.56 -3.75 7.34
N VAL A 227 -6.68 -4.36 6.54
CA VAL A 227 -5.83 -3.65 5.58
C VAL A 227 -6.21 -4.11 4.16
N LEU A 228 -6.51 -3.15 3.30
CA LEU A 228 -6.75 -3.35 1.87
C LEU A 228 -5.49 -2.99 1.10
N GLN A 229 -4.79 -4.00 0.57
CA GLN A 229 -3.53 -3.80 -0.15
C GLN A 229 -3.74 -3.29 -1.58
N GLY A 230 -2.67 -2.75 -2.19
CA GLY A 230 -2.67 -2.29 -3.58
C GLY A 230 -2.95 -3.41 -4.60
N GLY A 231 -2.83 -3.12 -5.90
CA GLY A 231 -2.88 -4.13 -6.98
C GLY A 231 -3.63 -3.65 -8.22
N ALA A 232 -4.09 -4.60 -9.03
CA ALA A 232 -4.78 -4.35 -10.29
C ALA A 232 -6.00 -3.42 -10.12
N ASP A 233 -6.24 -2.58 -11.11
CA ASP A 233 -7.28 -1.55 -11.15
C ASP A 233 -8.64 -1.96 -10.56
N VAL A 234 -9.32 -1.00 -9.95
CA VAL A 234 -10.74 -1.16 -9.60
C VAL A 234 -11.55 -1.12 -10.89
N SER A 235 -12.43 -2.10 -11.09
CA SER A 235 -13.25 -2.19 -12.28
C SER A 235 -14.19 -0.98 -12.40
N PRO A 236 -14.27 -0.31 -13.56
CA PRO A 236 -15.23 0.78 -13.79
C PRO A 236 -16.68 0.39 -13.52
N LEU A 237 -17.03 -0.87 -13.77
CA LEU A 237 -18.36 -1.41 -13.49
C LEU A 237 -18.72 -1.37 -11.99
N THR A 238 -17.72 -1.37 -11.10
CA THR A 238 -17.90 -1.32 -9.65
C THR A 238 -18.42 0.05 -9.19
N TYR A 239 -18.11 1.12 -9.92
CA TYR A 239 -18.63 2.48 -9.67
C TYR A 239 -19.54 2.99 -10.81
N SER A 240 -20.22 2.06 -11.49
CA SER A 240 -21.25 2.34 -12.51
C SER A 240 -20.75 3.11 -13.75
N GLU A 241 -19.47 2.98 -14.09
CA GLU A 241 -18.90 3.49 -15.35
C GLU A 241 -18.52 2.32 -16.29
N VAL A 242 -18.22 2.64 -17.54
CA VAL A 242 -17.72 1.69 -18.54
C VAL A 242 -16.23 1.94 -18.74
N ALA A 243 -15.45 0.87 -18.93
CA ALA A 243 -14.03 0.99 -19.21
C ALA A 243 -13.79 1.82 -20.49
N THR A 244 -13.00 2.88 -20.38
CA THR A 244 -12.63 3.74 -21.52
C THR A 244 -11.67 3.03 -22.47
N ARG A 245 -10.94 2.03 -21.98
CA ARG A 245 -10.07 1.14 -22.76
C ARG A 245 -10.21 -0.31 -22.31
N HIS A 246 -9.91 -1.25 -23.20
CA HIS A 246 -10.06 -2.68 -22.93
C HIS A 246 -9.06 -3.20 -21.88
N GLU A 247 -7.89 -2.58 -21.78
CA GLU A 247 -6.87 -2.92 -20.79
C GLU A 247 -7.25 -2.50 -19.35
N TRP A 248 -8.17 -1.55 -19.18
CA TRP A 248 -8.57 -0.98 -17.86
C TRP A 248 -9.87 -1.56 -17.33
N GLN A 249 -10.14 -2.83 -17.59
CA GLN A 249 -11.36 -3.51 -17.12
C GLN A 249 -11.36 -3.72 -15.60
N GLY A 250 -10.19 -3.69 -14.98
CA GLY A 250 -9.98 -3.96 -13.56
C GLY A 250 -10.35 -5.38 -13.13
N ASP A 251 -10.31 -5.63 -11.82
CA ASP A 251 -10.63 -6.92 -11.23
C ASP A 251 -11.95 -6.88 -10.45
N ARG A 252 -13.06 -6.99 -11.18
CA ARG A 252 -14.41 -6.94 -10.57
C ARG A 252 -14.63 -8.06 -9.55
N MET A 253 -14.02 -9.23 -9.73
CA MET A 253 -14.16 -10.33 -8.78
C MET A 253 -13.53 -9.98 -7.44
N ARG A 254 -12.32 -9.40 -7.47
CA ARG A 254 -11.66 -8.88 -6.28
C ARG A 254 -12.44 -7.72 -5.66
N ASP A 255 -12.94 -6.79 -6.48
CA ASP A 255 -13.71 -5.63 -6.02
C ASP A 255 -14.92 -6.06 -5.18
N MET A 256 -15.75 -6.97 -5.67
CA MET A 256 -16.98 -7.37 -4.98
C MET A 256 -16.69 -7.97 -3.60
N TYR A 257 -15.69 -8.84 -3.52
CA TYR A 257 -15.28 -9.45 -2.27
C TYR A 257 -14.74 -8.42 -1.27
N GLU A 258 -13.84 -7.52 -1.70
CA GLU A 258 -13.26 -6.54 -0.79
C GLU A 258 -14.26 -5.43 -0.39
N LEU A 259 -15.23 -5.10 -1.24
CA LEU A 259 -16.35 -4.23 -0.88
C LEU A 259 -17.23 -4.83 0.21
N GLU A 260 -17.58 -6.12 0.08
CA GLU A 260 -18.34 -6.83 1.11
C GLU A 260 -17.51 -6.93 2.41
N LEU A 261 -16.21 -7.20 2.32
CA LEU A 261 -15.32 -7.22 3.47
C LEU A 261 -15.23 -5.86 4.16
N LEU A 262 -15.07 -4.77 3.40
CA LEU A 262 -15.06 -3.41 3.92
C LEU A 262 -16.37 -3.11 4.64
N HIS A 263 -17.51 -3.44 4.03
CA HIS A 263 -18.83 -3.26 4.64
C HIS A 263 -18.93 -3.97 6.00
N GLU A 264 -18.54 -5.25 6.08
CA GLU A 264 -18.58 -6.02 7.33
C GLU A 264 -17.69 -5.43 8.43
N PHE A 265 -16.52 -4.90 8.10
CA PHE A 265 -15.65 -4.23 9.07
C PHE A 265 -16.21 -2.89 9.52
N VAL A 266 -16.79 -2.09 8.62
CA VAL A 266 -17.44 -0.81 8.95
C VAL A 266 -18.63 -1.03 9.87
N GLU A 267 -19.50 -1.99 9.56
CA GLU A 267 -20.69 -2.32 10.38
C GLU A 267 -20.32 -2.76 11.80
N GLN A 268 -19.18 -3.43 11.96
CA GLN A 268 -18.66 -3.83 13.27
C GLN A 268 -17.84 -2.72 13.97
N GLY A 269 -17.74 -1.53 13.37
CA GLY A 269 -16.97 -0.41 13.90
C GLY A 269 -15.47 -0.66 13.95
N LYS A 270 -14.95 -1.59 13.14
CA LYS A 270 -13.53 -1.98 13.13
C LYS A 270 -12.72 -1.08 12.20
N PRO A 271 -11.45 -0.81 12.51
CA PRO A 271 -10.66 0.09 11.70
C PRO A 271 -10.26 -0.53 10.37
N ILE A 272 -10.15 0.33 9.34
CA ILE A 272 -9.75 -0.05 7.99
C ILE A 272 -8.64 0.88 7.49
N LEU A 273 -7.61 0.31 6.89
CA LEU A 273 -6.54 1.03 6.22
C LEU A 273 -6.42 0.57 4.77
N GLY A 274 -6.59 1.47 3.81
CA GLY A 274 -6.44 1.18 2.38
C GLY A 274 -5.15 1.77 1.83
N VAL A 275 -4.42 0.98 1.04
CA VAL A 275 -3.17 1.40 0.38
C VAL A 275 -3.31 1.32 -1.13
N CYS A 276 -2.97 2.40 -1.82
CA CYS A 276 -3.09 2.58 -3.27
C CYS A 276 -4.50 2.21 -3.77
N ARG A 277 -4.66 1.07 -4.44
CA ARG A 277 -5.95 0.51 -4.81
C ARG A 277 -6.93 0.40 -3.64
N GLY A 278 -6.46 0.08 -2.43
CA GLY A 278 -7.30 0.04 -1.23
C GLY A 278 -7.93 1.40 -0.90
N CYS A 279 -7.21 2.51 -1.13
CA CYS A 279 -7.75 3.87 -1.01
C CYS A 279 -8.88 4.12 -2.02
N GLN A 280 -8.66 3.74 -3.27
CA GLN A 280 -9.65 3.85 -4.34
C GLN A 280 -10.91 3.03 -4.05
N LEU A 281 -10.73 1.80 -3.54
CA LEU A 281 -11.85 0.93 -3.19
C LEU A 281 -12.66 1.49 -2.01
N ILE A 282 -12.01 2.10 -1.01
CA ILE A 282 -12.71 2.82 0.07
C ILE A 282 -13.57 3.93 -0.52
N ASN A 283 -13.04 4.73 -1.45
CA ASN A 283 -13.81 5.79 -2.11
C ASN A 283 -15.06 5.23 -2.81
N VAL A 284 -14.87 4.18 -3.60
CA VAL A 284 -15.95 3.52 -4.34
C VAL A 284 -16.99 2.89 -3.41
N ALA A 285 -16.57 2.28 -2.29
CA ALA A 285 -17.48 1.71 -1.30
C ALA A 285 -18.46 2.73 -0.72
N PHE A 286 -18.02 3.99 -0.58
CA PHE A 286 -18.87 5.09 -0.13
C PHE A 286 -19.56 5.85 -1.27
N GLY A 287 -19.53 5.32 -2.49
CA GLY A 287 -20.25 5.83 -3.66
C GLY A 287 -19.49 6.89 -4.47
N GLY A 288 -18.18 6.98 -4.30
CA GLY A 288 -17.32 7.81 -5.15
C GLY A 288 -16.99 7.16 -6.50
N THR A 289 -16.32 7.90 -7.36
CA THR A 289 -15.84 7.44 -8.68
C THR A 289 -14.33 7.70 -8.85
N LEU A 290 -13.74 7.09 -9.87
CA LEU A 290 -12.30 7.18 -10.15
C LEU A 290 -12.04 7.83 -11.51
N HIS A 291 -10.88 8.46 -11.64
CA HIS A 291 -10.23 8.66 -12.93
C HIS A 291 -9.67 7.29 -13.34
N GLN A 292 -10.04 6.83 -14.54
CA GLN A 292 -9.61 5.52 -15.03
C GLN A 292 -8.15 5.54 -15.47
N ASP A 293 -7.68 6.72 -15.88
CA ASP A 293 -6.27 6.97 -16.16
C ASP A 293 -5.98 8.48 -16.01
N ILE A 294 -5.07 8.82 -15.11
CA ILE A 294 -4.67 10.21 -14.82
C ILE A 294 -4.10 10.85 -16.08
N ALA A 295 -3.28 10.13 -16.85
CA ALA A 295 -2.63 10.70 -18.02
C ALA A 295 -3.64 11.11 -19.11
N THR A 296 -4.73 10.36 -19.31
CA THR A 296 -5.78 10.74 -20.26
C THR A 296 -6.85 11.65 -19.67
N ASP A 297 -7.28 11.42 -18.43
CA ASP A 297 -8.41 12.12 -17.82
C ASP A 297 -8.01 13.48 -17.23
N LEU A 298 -6.74 13.64 -16.85
CA LEU A 298 -6.15 14.85 -16.28
C LEU A 298 -4.83 15.20 -17.02
N PRO A 299 -4.88 15.71 -18.27
CA PRO A 299 -3.67 15.90 -19.09
C PRO A 299 -2.63 16.90 -18.54
N GLN A 300 -3.01 17.68 -17.53
CA GLN A 300 -2.12 18.65 -16.86
C GLN A 300 -1.48 18.07 -15.58
N ALA A 301 -1.90 16.88 -15.16
CA ALA A 301 -1.36 16.20 -14.00
C ALA A 301 0.07 15.72 -14.28
N ILE A 302 0.87 15.61 -13.23
CA ILE A 302 2.20 15.02 -13.34
C ILE A 302 2.07 13.50 -13.51
N PRO A 303 3.10 12.81 -14.02
CA PRO A 303 3.07 11.35 -14.06
C PRO A 303 3.08 10.72 -12.65
N HIS A 304 1.97 10.10 -12.26
CA HIS A 304 1.85 9.32 -11.00
C HIS A 304 2.32 7.86 -11.15
N VAL A 305 2.76 7.47 -12.35
CA VAL A 305 3.51 6.25 -12.60
C VAL A 305 4.49 6.52 -13.74
N THR A 306 5.72 6.03 -13.61
CA THR A 306 6.76 6.18 -14.63
C THR A 306 7.55 4.87 -14.80
N GLU A 307 8.38 4.80 -15.83
CA GLU A 307 9.31 3.67 -16.07
C GLU A 307 10.26 3.41 -14.87
N THR A 308 10.55 4.45 -14.08
CA THR A 308 11.37 4.31 -12.88
C THR A 308 10.62 3.75 -11.66
N TYR A 309 9.32 3.46 -11.83
CA TYR A 309 8.36 2.78 -10.92
C TYR A 309 8.59 3.12 -9.44
N GLU A 310 9.45 2.36 -8.76
CA GLU A 310 9.78 2.53 -7.33
C GLU A 310 10.39 3.89 -6.95
N HIS A 311 11.01 4.60 -7.90
CA HIS A 311 11.65 5.90 -7.65
C HIS A 311 10.73 7.09 -7.97
N ASN A 312 9.55 6.84 -8.55
CA ASN A 312 8.61 7.90 -8.86
C ASN A 312 8.02 8.46 -7.56
N ARG A 313 7.95 9.79 -7.47
CA ARG A 313 7.59 10.50 -6.24
C ARG A 313 7.07 11.90 -6.53
N HIS A 314 6.27 12.42 -5.61
CA HIS A 314 5.79 13.80 -5.64
C HIS A 314 5.58 14.32 -4.21
N THR A 315 5.29 15.61 -4.10
CA THR A 315 5.02 16.25 -2.81
C THR A 315 3.54 16.23 -2.47
N LEU A 316 3.23 16.34 -1.18
CA LEU A 316 1.84 16.43 -0.71
C LEU A 316 1.54 17.82 -0.14
N THR A 317 0.29 18.22 -0.24
CA THR A 317 -0.30 19.29 0.55
C THR A 317 -1.45 18.72 1.39
N PHE A 318 -1.49 19.10 2.67
CA PHE A 318 -2.58 18.72 3.57
C PHE A 318 -3.62 19.85 3.63
N PRO A 319 -4.90 19.58 3.32
CA PRO A 319 -5.97 20.56 3.51
C PRO A 319 -6.11 21.00 4.98
N GLU A 320 -6.65 22.19 5.20
CA GLU A 320 -6.95 22.68 6.56
C GLU A 320 -7.86 21.68 7.30
N GLY A 321 -7.51 21.37 8.54
CA GLY A 321 -8.25 20.40 9.35
C GLY A 321 -7.96 18.93 9.01
N SER A 322 -7.02 18.64 8.10
CA SER A 322 -6.55 17.28 7.83
C SER A 322 -6.14 16.60 9.14
N SER A 323 -6.80 15.48 9.42
CA SER A 323 -6.51 14.64 10.57
C SER A 323 -5.23 13.83 10.37
N LEU A 324 -4.90 13.51 9.12
CA LEU A 324 -3.63 12.91 8.75
C LEU A 324 -2.46 13.84 9.10
N ALA A 325 -2.55 15.13 8.77
CA ALA A 325 -1.52 16.10 9.13
C ALA A 325 -1.29 16.18 10.65
N GLN A 326 -2.35 16.03 11.45
CA GLN A 326 -2.27 16.03 12.92
C GLN A 326 -1.63 14.74 13.49
N MET A 327 -1.70 13.62 12.76
CA MET A 327 -1.07 12.37 13.18
C MET A 327 0.43 12.35 12.89
N LEU A 328 0.85 13.04 11.83
CA LEU A 328 2.22 13.04 11.35
C LEU A 328 3.08 14.04 12.13
N ALA A 329 4.38 13.79 12.18
CA ALA A 329 5.32 14.80 12.66
C ALA A 329 5.31 16.00 11.71
N PRO A 330 5.54 17.23 12.19
CA PRO A 330 5.71 18.39 11.31
C PRO A 330 6.85 18.14 10.30
N VAL A 331 6.55 18.31 9.01
CA VAL A 331 7.50 18.20 7.90
C VAL A 331 7.27 19.40 6.98
N ASP A 332 8.33 20.07 6.56
CA ASP A 332 8.24 21.25 5.68
C ASP A 332 7.68 20.88 4.30
N VAL A 333 8.19 19.79 3.72
CA VAL A 333 7.77 19.27 2.40
C VAL A 333 7.58 17.76 2.50
N PRO A 334 6.34 17.26 2.68
CA PRO A 334 6.08 15.82 2.72
C PRO A 334 6.22 15.23 1.30
N ILE A 335 7.09 14.22 1.16
CA ILE A 335 7.35 13.51 -0.10
C ILE A 335 6.86 12.07 0.03
N VAL A 336 6.18 11.55 -0.99
CA VAL A 336 5.72 10.15 -1.06
C VAL A 336 6.09 9.52 -2.40
N ASN A 337 6.16 8.19 -2.44
CA ASN A 337 6.28 7.48 -3.71
C ASN A 337 4.94 7.46 -4.46
N SER A 338 4.99 7.18 -5.76
CA SER A 338 3.81 7.26 -6.61
C SER A 338 3.84 6.20 -7.70
N ILE A 339 2.92 5.24 -7.58
CA ILE A 339 2.83 4.07 -8.46
C ILE A 339 1.36 3.77 -8.72
N HIS A 340 0.68 4.72 -9.35
CA HIS A 340 -0.73 4.56 -9.71
C HIS A 340 -1.06 5.40 -10.94
N HIS A 341 -1.91 4.85 -11.79
CA HIS A 341 -2.47 5.61 -12.92
C HIS A 341 -3.97 5.89 -12.72
N GLN A 342 -4.63 5.23 -11.76
CA GLN A 342 -5.97 5.59 -11.30
C GLN A 342 -5.91 6.53 -10.09
N SER A 343 -6.93 7.36 -9.91
CA SER A 343 -7.09 8.22 -8.73
C SER A 343 -8.57 8.51 -8.44
N VAL A 344 -8.85 9.08 -7.28
CA VAL A 344 -10.21 9.53 -6.92
C VAL A 344 -10.63 10.70 -7.80
N LYS A 345 -11.79 10.58 -8.47
CA LYS A 345 -12.43 11.63 -9.30
C LYS A 345 -13.52 12.34 -8.53
N THR A 346 -14.53 11.59 -8.10
CA THR A 346 -15.60 12.10 -7.22
C THR A 346 -15.47 11.44 -5.87
N LEU A 347 -15.38 12.26 -4.83
CA LEU A 347 -15.28 11.76 -3.46
C LEU A 347 -16.61 11.14 -3.02
N GLY A 348 -16.55 9.96 -2.42
CA GLY A 348 -17.71 9.27 -1.86
C GLY A 348 -18.30 9.99 -0.65
N ARG A 349 -19.49 9.52 -0.23
CA ARG A 349 -20.25 10.15 0.87
C ARG A 349 -19.51 10.05 2.20
N ASP A 350 -19.63 11.10 3.00
CA ASP A 350 -19.05 11.19 4.35
C ASP A 350 -17.51 11.03 4.41
N LEU A 351 -16.83 11.02 3.26
CA LEU A 351 -15.38 11.08 3.19
C LEU A 351 -14.89 12.53 3.27
N SER A 352 -13.66 12.72 3.74
CA SER A 352 -12.86 13.94 3.62
C SER A 352 -11.58 13.64 2.85
N VAL A 353 -11.08 14.63 2.11
CA VAL A 353 -9.72 14.59 1.55
C VAL A 353 -8.75 14.95 2.67
N GLU A 354 -7.75 14.10 2.87
CA GLU A 354 -6.74 14.25 3.91
C GLU A 354 -5.40 14.73 3.36
N ALA A 355 -5.10 14.47 2.09
CA ALA A 355 -3.93 14.96 1.38
C ALA A 355 -4.22 15.02 -0.13
N VAL A 356 -3.55 15.94 -0.82
CA VAL A 356 -3.51 16.03 -2.28
C VAL A 356 -2.06 16.14 -2.76
N CYS A 357 -1.79 15.73 -3.99
CA CYS A 357 -0.56 16.06 -4.70
C CYS A 357 -0.43 17.59 -4.77
N ALA A 358 0.73 18.14 -4.39
CA ALA A 358 0.89 19.59 -4.31
C ALA A 358 0.94 20.25 -5.69
N GLU A 359 1.41 19.49 -6.70
CA GLU A 359 1.67 19.97 -8.05
C GLU A 359 0.40 20.03 -8.92
N ASP A 360 -0.51 19.07 -8.77
CA ASP A 360 -1.69 18.94 -9.64
C ASP A 360 -3.04 18.76 -8.91
N GLY A 361 -3.03 18.61 -7.58
CA GLY A 361 -4.23 18.49 -6.77
C GLY A 361 -4.91 17.11 -6.82
N VAL A 362 -4.28 16.08 -7.41
CA VAL A 362 -4.78 14.70 -7.35
C VAL A 362 -4.95 14.28 -5.89
N VAL A 363 -6.07 13.62 -5.57
CA VAL A 363 -6.37 13.18 -4.20
C VAL A 363 -5.45 12.01 -3.82
N GLU A 364 -4.71 12.19 -2.72
CA GLU A 364 -3.67 11.26 -2.28
C GLU A 364 -4.02 10.56 -0.95
N ALA A 365 -4.90 11.15 -0.15
CA ALA A 365 -5.43 10.47 1.03
C ALA A 365 -6.88 10.86 1.30
N ILE A 366 -7.65 9.92 1.83
CA ILE A 366 -9.04 10.10 2.21
C ILE A 366 -9.33 9.51 3.59
N ARG A 367 -10.35 10.01 4.27
CA ARG A 367 -10.84 9.46 5.54
C ARG A 367 -12.35 9.44 5.61
N TYR A 368 -12.92 8.35 6.12
CA TYR A 368 -14.34 8.28 6.44
C TYR A 368 -14.61 8.87 7.83
N ARG A 369 -15.51 9.85 7.89
CA ARG A 369 -15.71 10.70 9.08
C ARG A 369 -16.60 10.07 10.15
N LYS A 370 -17.31 8.99 9.84
CA LYS A 370 -18.25 8.33 10.76
C LYS A 370 -17.69 7.09 11.46
N ALA A 371 -16.38 6.83 11.33
CA ALA A 371 -15.70 5.74 12.03
C ALA A 371 -14.44 6.26 12.75
N PRO A 372 -13.99 5.61 13.83
CA PRO A 372 -12.78 5.99 14.53
C PRO A 372 -11.56 6.02 13.61
N PHE A 373 -11.42 5.01 12.75
CA PHE A 373 -10.32 4.94 11.78
C PHE A 373 -10.73 4.16 10.53
N VAL A 374 -11.03 4.87 9.45
CA VAL A 374 -11.13 4.31 8.10
C VAL A 374 -10.44 5.30 7.18
N MET A 375 -9.25 4.94 6.71
CA MET A 375 -8.35 5.85 5.99
C MET A 375 -7.77 5.15 4.76
N GLY A 376 -7.69 5.87 3.65
CA GLY A 376 -7.02 5.44 2.43
C GLY A 376 -5.81 6.33 2.15
N LEU A 377 -4.66 5.73 1.81
CA LEU A 377 -3.47 6.39 1.29
C LEU A 377 -3.22 5.90 -0.13
N GLN A 378 -2.98 6.79 -1.08
CA GLN A 378 -2.81 6.46 -2.49
C GLN A 378 -1.36 6.02 -2.79
N TRP A 379 -0.39 6.46 -2.00
CA TRP A 379 1.01 5.99 -2.04
C TRP A 379 1.20 4.68 -1.29
N HIS A 380 2.42 4.13 -1.35
CA HIS A 380 2.80 2.84 -0.76
C HIS A 380 3.78 3.03 0.42
N PRO A 381 3.28 3.23 1.66
CA PRO A 381 4.14 3.37 2.84
C PRO A 381 5.02 2.14 3.12
N GLU A 382 4.66 0.97 2.58
CA GLU A 382 5.34 -0.30 2.72
C GLU A 382 6.60 -0.46 1.85
N PHE A 383 6.86 0.45 0.90
CA PHE A 383 8.02 0.37 -0.01
C PHE A 383 9.29 1.03 0.52
N HIS A 384 9.23 1.70 1.68
CA HIS A 384 10.38 2.41 2.24
C HIS A 384 10.49 2.18 3.73
N ARG A 385 11.71 2.38 4.24
CA ARG A 385 11.95 2.33 5.68
C ARG A 385 11.39 3.58 6.37
N ALA A 386 10.63 3.35 7.43
CA ALA A 386 10.23 4.39 8.36
C ALA A 386 11.45 5.18 8.88
N GLY A 387 11.32 6.50 8.97
CA GLY A 387 12.36 7.41 9.46
C GLY A 387 13.52 7.64 8.49
N GLY A 388 13.42 7.20 7.23
CA GLY A 388 14.36 7.62 6.18
C GLY A 388 14.18 9.12 5.86
N PRO A 389 15.24 9.81 5.38
CA PRO A 389 15.17 11.24 5.09
C PRO A 389 14.37 11.58 3.82
N GLU A 390 14.04 10.57 3.02
CA GLU A 390 13.54 10.76 1.65
C GLU A 390 12.01 10.79 1.55
N PHE A 391 11.33 9.97 2.35
CA PHE A 391 9.88 9.79 2.28
C PHE A 391 9.21 10.06 3.63
N LEU A 392 7.96 10.50 3.56
CA LEU A 392 7.10 10.76 4.69
C LEU A 392 6.99 9.52 5.59
N ASP A 393 7.35 9.66 6.87
CA ASP A 393 7.22 8.57 7.83
C ASP A 393 5.75 8.30 8.18
N CYS A 394 5.23 7.20 7.63
CA CYS A 394 3.85 6.77 7.85
C CYS A 394 3.68 5.88 9.08
N THR A 395 4.72 5.71 9.90
CA THR A 395 4.65 5.06 11.22
C THR A 395 3.45 5.52 12.06
N PRO A 396 3.20 6.83 12.22
CA PRO A 396 2.10 7.29 13.05
C PRO A 396 0.73 6.87 12.51
N VAL A 397 0.58 6.72 11.19
CA VAL A 397 -0.68 6.26 10.59
C VAL A 397 -0.97 4.82 11.01
N LEU A 398 0.03 3.94 10.89
CA LEU A 398 -0.08 2.55 11.33
C LEU A 398 -0.35 2.46 12.85
N ASP A 399 0.32 3.27 13.66
CA ASP A 399 0.08 3.32 15.10
C ASP A 399 -1.34 3.77 15.46
N ASN A 400 -1.90 4.74 14.74
CA ASN A 400 -3.28 5.19 14.92
C ASN A 400 -4.29 4.12 14.50
N PHE A 401 -4.04 3.42 13.39
CA PHE A 401 -4.84 2.26 12.96
C PHE A 401 -4.87 1.16 14.04
N LEU A 402 -3.70 0.79 14.58
CA LEU A 402 -3.58 -0.25 15.60
C LEU A 402 -4.13 0.18 16.96
N ARG A 403 -4.05 1.47 17.30
CA ARG A 403 -4.71 2.02 18.48
C ARG A 403 -6.23 1.88 18.36
N ALA A 404 -6.80 2.27 17.22
CA ALA A 404 -8.22 2.08 16.95
C ALA A 404 -8.61 0.59 17.04
N ALA A 405 -7.77 -0.32 16.50
CA ALA A 405 -8.02 -1.76 16.57
C ALA A 405 -8.07 -2.30 18.00
N ARG A 406 -7.28 -1.73 18.92
CA ARG A 406 -7.35 -2.07 20.36
C ARG A 406 -8.61 -1.52 21.01
N GLU A 407 -9.02 -0.31 20.65
CA GLU A 407 -10.17 0.38 21.23
C GLU A 407 -11.51 -0.23 20.79
N THR A 408 -11.57 -0.79 19.58
CA THR A 408 -12.78 -1.40 19.00
C THR A 408 -12.83 -2.92 19.15
N ARG A 409 -11.94 -3.47 19.98
CA ARG A 409 -11.87 -4.90 20.25
C ARG A 409 -12.89 -5.28 21.32
N PHE A 410 -13.80 -6.19 20.98
CA PHE A 410 -14.83 -6.72 21.89
C PHE A 410 -14.72 -8.22 22.07
#